data_AF-A0A8K0HY53-F1
#
_entry.id   AF-A0A8K0HY53-F1
#
_cell.length_a   1.000
_cell.length_b   1.000
_cell.length_c   1.000
_cell.angle_alpha   90.00
_cell.angle_beta   90.00
_cell.angle_gamma   90.00
#
_symmetry.space_group_name_H-M   'P 1'
#
loop_
_entity.id
_entity.type
_entity.pdbx_description
1 polymer ?
#
loop_
_entity_poly.entity_id
_entity_poly.type
_entity_poly.pdbx_seq_one_letter_code
_entity_poly.pdbx_strand_id
1 'polypeptide(L)'
;MNVRHTKRKRTRRHDFFDARHIFKVHGSKDWGEYHIQEVHLSERFKFDESGYYHCCALIPYLRTCKRNNFHPLDSYIQNRIMW
;
A
#
# COMPACT_ATOMS: atom_id res chain seq x y z
N MET A 1 15.50 12.25 -3.28
CA MET A 1 15.48 12.48 -4.74
C MET A 1 14.35 13.44 -5.04
N ASN A 2 14.64 14.74 -5.23
CA ASN A 2 13.62 15.77 -5.45
C ASN A 2 13.58 16.14 -6.93
N VAL A 3 12.86 15.36 -7.73
CA VAL A 3 12.65 15.69 -9.14
C VAL A 3 11.49 16.68 -9.22
N ARG A 4 11.81 17.98 -9.28
CA ARG A 4 10.85 19.02 -9.63
C ARG A 4 10.44 18.84 -11.09
N HIS A 5 9.21 18.39 -11.33
CA HIS A 5 8.61 18.41 -12.67
C HIS A 5 8.41 19.86 -13.11
N THR A 6 9.42 20.43 -13.77
CA THR A 6 9.35 21.75 -14.36
C THR A 6 8.37 21.69 -15.53
N LYS A 7 7.27 22.45 -15.45
CA LYS A 7 6.25 22.55 -16.51
C LYS A 7 6.90 22.99 -17.81
N ARG A 8 7.05 22.08 -18.77
CA ARG A 8 7.41 22.43 -20.16
C ARG A 8 6.14 22.77 -20.92
N LYS A 9 6.07 24.00 -21.47
CA LYS A 9 5.08 24.37 -22.48
C LYS A 9 5.33 23.51 -23.72
N ARG A 10 4.55 22.45 -23.89
CA ARG A 10 4.30 21.83 -25.19
C ARG A 10 2.83 21.48 -25.25
N THR A 11 2.15 22.02 -26.24
CA THR A 11 0.88 21.52 -26.77
C THR A 11 1.06 20.05 -27.13
N ARG A 12 0.84 19.16 -26.16
CA ARG A 12 0.77 17.72 -26.39
C ARG A 12 -0.56 17.29 -25.83
N ARG A 13 -1.33 16.59 -26.68
CA ARG A 13 -2.50 15.82 -26.27
C ARG A 13 -2.24 15.23 -24.90
N HIS A 14 -3.24 15.25 -24.03
CA HIS A 14 -3.20 14.52 -22.77
C HIS A 14 -2.52 13.16 -22.96
N ASP A 15 -1.26 13.04 -22.56
CA ASP A 15 -0.49 11.79 -22.54
C ASP A 15 -0.98 10.98 -21.31
N PHE A 16 -2.30 10.89 -21.13
CA PHE A 16 -2.88 10.04 -20.12
C PHE A 16 -2.68 8.60 -20.55
N PHE A 17 -2.29 7.77 -19.59
CA PHE A 17 -2.16 6.34 -19.80
C PHE A 17 -3.54 5.73 -20.12
N ASP A 18 -3.72 5.24 -21.36
CA ASP A 18 -4.93 4.53 -21.78
C ASP A 18 -4.79 3.03 -21.48
N ALA A 19 -5.36 2.60 -20.36
CA ALA A 19 -5.31 1.22 -19.91
C ALA A 19 -6.37 0.31 -20.56
N ARG A 20 -7.27 0.83 -21.42
CA ARG A 20 -8.44 0.05 -21.90
C ARG A 20 -8.05 -1.22 -22.65
N HIS A 21 -6.97 -1.17 -23.43
CA HIS A 21 -6.48 -2.35 -24.14
C HIS A 21 -5.96 -3.43 -23.19
N ILE A 22 -5.28 -3.03 -22.11
CA ILE A 22 -4.75 -3.95 -21.09
C ILE A 22 -5.91 -4.66 -20.39
N PHE A 23 -6.95 -3.92 -20.01
CA PHE A 23 -8.17 -4.50 -19.44
C PHE A 23 -8.88 -5.44 -20.42
N LYS A 24 -8.88 -5.14 -21.73
CA LYS A 24 -9.46 -6.03 -22.74
C LYS A 24 -8.72 -7.38 -22.82
N VAL A 25 -7.39 -7.36 -22.72
CA VAL A 25 -6.56 -8.57 -22.84
C VAL A 25 -6.52 -9.36 -21.53
N HIS A 26 -6.49 -8.68 -20.38
CA HIS A 26 -6.20 -9.30 -19.08
C HIS A 26 -7.30 -9.16 -18.04
N GLY A 27 -8.39 -8.45 -18.32
CA GLY A 27 -9.45 -8.18 -17.35
C GLY A 27 -10.20 -9.43 -16.88
N SER A 28 -10.26 -10.47 -17.71
CA SER A 28 -10.85 -11.77 -17.38
C SER A 28 -9.80 -12.81 -16.97
N LYS A 29 -8.54 -12.42 -16.82
CA LYS A 29 -7.48 -13.34 -16.38
C LYS A 29 -7.67 -13.62 -14.89
N ASP A 30 -7.69 -14.89 -14.54
CA ASP A 30 -7.56 -15.30 -13.14
C ASP A 30 -6.10 -15.08 -12.70
N TRP A 31 -5.93 -14.27 -11.66
CA TRP A 31 -4.64 -13.95 -11.07
C TRP A 31 -4.32 -14.83 -9.85
N GLY A 32 -5.22 -15.77 -9.53
CA GLY A 32 -5.13 -16.65 -8.38
C GLY A 32 -5.77 -16.05 -7.13
N GLU A 33 -5.77 -16.85 -6.07
CA GLU A 33 -6.29 -16.49 -4.77
C GLU A 33 -5.15 -16.16 -3.80
N TYR A 34 -5.33 -15.12 -2.99
CA TYR A 34 -4.37 -14.73 -1.96
C TYR A 34 -5.05 -14.59 -0.60
N HIS A 35 -4.63 -15.42 0.35
CA HIS A 35 -5.10 -15.34 1.73
C HIS A 35 -4.38 -14.21 2.47
N ILE A 36 -5.14 -13.20 2.89
CA ILE A 36 -4.61 -12.11 3.73
C ILE A 36 -4.28 -12.67 5.11
N GLN A 37 -2.99 -12.71 5.45
CA GLN A 37 -2.49 -13.22 6.73
C GLN A 37 -2.22 -12.10 7.74
N GLU A 38 -1.86 -10.92 7.26
CA GLU A 38 -1.43 -9.80 8.10
C GLU A 38 -1.52 -8.49 7.32
N VAL A 39 -1.58 -7.39 8.07
CA VAL A 39 -1.56 -6.03 7.53
C VAL A 39 -0.29 -5.35 8.01
N HIS A 40 0.48 -4.80 7.05
CA HIS A 40 1.74 -4.11 7.33
C HIS A 40 1.51 -2.61 7.44
N LEU A 41 1.91 -2.00 8.55
CA LEU A 41 2.02 -0.54 8.66
C LEU A 41 3.38 -0.12 8.09
N SER A 42 3.35 0.49 6.92
CA SER A 42 4.56 0.89 6.19
C SER A 42 4.81 2.40 6.24
N GLU A 43 6.08 2.80 6.30
CA GLU A 43 6.48 4.20 6.17
C GLU A 43 6.60 4.60 4.70
N ARG A 44 5.93 5.70 4.32
CA ARG A 44 5.97 6.18 2.94
C ARG A 44 7.38 6.68 2.58
N PHE A 45 7.87 6.27 1.41
CA PHE A 45 9.21 6.61 0.88
C PHE A 45 10.40 6.02 1.62
N LYS A 46 10.17 5.06 2.51
CA LYS A 46 11.23 4.27 3.13
C LYS A 46 11.11 2.84 2.66
N PHE A 47 12.24 2.28 2.25
CA PHE A 47 12.31 0.93 1.70
C PHE A 47 13.32 0.12 2.50
N ASP A 48 13.10 -1.19 2.55
CA ASP A 48 14.06 -2.13 3.09
C ASP A 48 15.10 -2.53 2.03
N GLU A 49 16.02 -3.41 2.40
CA GLU A 49 17.09 -3.90 1.52
C GLU A 49 16.55 -4.72 0.33
N SER A 50 15.34 -5.26 0.44
CA SER A 50 14.67 -6.01 -0.64
C SER A 50 13.95 -5.11 -1.65
N GLY A 51 13.84 -3.81 -1.35
CA GLY A 51 13.11 -2.83 -2.15
C GLY A 51 11.62 -2.76 -1.86
N TYR A 52 11.13 -3.51 -0.85
CA TYR A 52 9.77 -3.39 -0.35
C TYR A 52 9.66 -2.19 0.60
N TYR A 53 8.43 -1.74 0.84
CA TYR A 53 8.20 -0.69 1.83
C TYR A 53 8.66 -1.15 3.20
N HIS A 54 9.35 -0.27 3.92
CA HIS A 54 9.81 -0.57 5.28
C HIS A 54 8.61 -0.76 6.21
N CYS A 55 8.49 -1.97 6.77
CA CYS A 55 7.46 -2.32 7.73
C CYS A 55 7.83 -1.81 9.14
N CYS A 56 6.99 -0.93 9.68
CA CYS A 56 7.12 -0.41 11.04
C CYS A 56 6.39 -1.29 12.07
N ALA A 57 5.27 -1.90 11.67
CA ALA A 57 4.49 -2.78 12.53
C ALA A 57 3.67 -3.77 11.69
N LEU A 58 3.43 -4.95 12.26
CA LEU A 58 2.60 -6.01 11.69
C LEU A 58 1.33 -6.17 12.53
N ILE A 59 0.18 -6.18 11.88
CA ILE A 59 -1.11 -6.49 12.51
C ILE A 59 -1.55 -7.86 11.98
N PRO A 60 -1.47 -8.93 12.78
CA PRO A 60 -1.85 -10.25 12.34
C PRO A 60 -3.36 -10.32 12.07
N TYR A 61 -3.76 -11.06 11.04
CA TYR A 61 -5.16 -11.35 10.79
C TYR A 61 -5.71 -12.20 11.95
N LEU A 62 -6.66 -11.64 12.71
CA LEU A 62 -7.26 -12.27 13.87
C LEU A 62 -8.11 -13.46 13.43
N ARG A 63 -7.52 -14.65 13.26
CA ARG A 63 -8.27 -15.87 12.92
C ARG A 63 -9.19 -16.36 14.04
N THR A 64 -9.05 -15.87 15.27
CA THR A 64 -10.03 -16.06 16.34
C THR A 64 -9.92 -14.92 17.36
N CYS A 65 -10.98 -14.12 17.49
CA CYS A 65 -11.16 -13.26 18.64
C CYS A 65 -11.52 -14.14 19.85
N LYS A 66 -10.52 -14.73 20.52
CA LYS A 66 -10.68 -15.02 21.95
C LYS A 66 -10.34 -13.72 22.66
N ARG A 67 -11.38 -12.98 23.06
CA ARG A 67 -11.26 -11.94 24.10
C ARG A 67 -10.40 -12.52 25.21
N ASN A 68 -9.44 -11.71 25.68
CA ASN A 68 -8.46 -11.97 26.74
C ASN A 68 -7.06 -12.20 26.18
N ASN A 69 -6.45 -11.09 25.76
CA ASN A 69 -5.10 -10.64 26.12
C ASN A 69 -4.72 -9.47 25.20
N PHE A 70 -5.41 -8.34 25.38
CA PHE A 70 -4.95 -7.07 24.85
C PHE A 70 -3.83 -6.56 25.77
N HIS A 71 -2.60 -6.59 25.28
CA HIS A 71 -1.40 -6.03 25.91
C HIS A 71 -0.74 -5.03 24.93
N PRO A 72 0.12 -4.12 25.41
CA PRO A 72 -0.11 -2.67 25.42
C PRO A 72 0.36 -1.93 24.14
N LEU A 73 0.11 -2.47 22.95
CA LEU A 73 0.43 -1.78 21.69
C LEU A 73 -0.68 -0.84 21.20
N ASP A 74 -1.87 -0.92 21.80
CA ASP A 74 -3.01 -0.05 21.45
C ASP A 74 -2.83 1.41 21.83
N SER A 75 -2.05 1.71 22.88
CA SER A 75 -1.83 3.10 23.29
C SER A 75 -0.93 3.88 22.32
N TYR A 76 -0.16 3.19 21.48
CA TYR A 76 0.75 3.83 20.51
C TYR A 76 0.07 4.10 19.16
N ILE A 77 -0.91 3.30 18.76
CA ILE A 77 -1.61 3.46 17.48
C ILE A 77 -2.73 4.49 17.59
N GLN A 78 -3.41 4.60 18.74
CA GLN A 78 -4.48 5.60 18.95
C GLN A 78 -3.96 7.05 19.02
N ASN A 79 -2.71 7.27 19.43
CA ASN A 79 -2.18 8.63 19.63
C ASN A 79 -1.51 9.27 18.40
N ARG A 80 -1.49 8.60 17.24
CA ARG A 80 -0.88 9.14 16.01
C ARG A 80 -1.78 9.13 14.78
N ILE A 81 -3.03 8.68 14.93
CA ILE A 81 -4.10 8.84 13.95
C ILE A 81 -5.14 9.82 14.54
N MET A 82 -4.70 11.03 14.87
CA MET A 82 -5.54 12.22 14.85
C MET A 82 -4.90 13.18 13.87
N TRP A 83 -5.61 13.37 12.75
CA TRP A 83 -5.42 14.28 11.61
C TRP A 83 -4.18 15.19 11.57
#